data_AF-A0A3B0XM73-F1
#
_entry.id   AF-A0A3B0XM73-F1
#
_cell.length_a   1.000
_cell.length_b   1.000
_cell.length_c   1.000
_cell.angle_alpha   90.00
_cell.angle_beta   90.00
_cell.angle_gamma   90.00
#
_symmetry.space_group_name_H-M   'P 1'
#
loop_
_entity.id
_entity.type
_entity.pdbx_description
1 polymer ?
#
loop_
_entity_poly.entity_id
_entity_poly.type
_entity_poly.pdbx_seq_one_letter_code
_entity_poly.pdbx_strand_id
1 'polypeptide(L)'
;MSMQAIYKICALVGTLIIVADVGFSWDRIQKFEHTVSSVFEVVVTSQMEFDGLQKELSHINKVLAQAGNISDEQKVQIDGVDYSPYEVERLKNERGNIKLYMQEKQLDLSEVNREKTFILNEVRALFLGSLVFLIIGTLLSVFGYLAWYFKIELFEDRRKVPR
;
A
#
# COMPACT_ATOMS: atom_id res chain seq x y z
N MET A 1 11.78 47.69 7.76
CA MET A 1 11.01 46.93 6.74
C MET A 1 9.56 47.42 6.81
N SER A 2 9.00 47.96 5.72
CA SER A 2 7.63 48.47 5.77
C SER A 2 6.66 47.31 6.03
N MET A 3 5.65 47.51 6.87
CA MET A 3 4.68 46.49 7.26
C MET A 3 3.97 45.86 6.04
N GLN A 4 3.90 46.58 4.91
CA GLN A 4 3.40 46.08 3.62
C GLN A 4 4.28 45.00 2.98
N ALA A 5 5.60 45.08 3.15
CA ALA A 5 6.52 44.06 2.63
C ALA A 5 6.29 42.72 3.33
N ILE A 6 6.00 42.73 4.63
CA ILE A 6 5.76 41.51 5.42
C ILE A 6 4.52 40.75 4.91
N TYR A 7 3.42 41.45 4.61
CA TYR A 7 2.19 40.79 4.12
C TYR A 7 2.35 40.21 2.72
N LYS A 8 3.04 40.94 1.81
CA LYS A 8 3.35 40.43 0.46
C LYS A 8 4.25 39.21 0.50
N ILE A 9 5.25 39.22 1.38
CA ILE A 9 6.13 38.07 1.61
C ILE A 9 5.32 36.90 2.17
N CYS A 10 4.43 37.13 3.15
CA CYS A 10 3.58 36.09 3.72
C CYS A 10 2.67 35.43 2.66
N ALA A 11 2.04 36.24 1.80
CA ALA A 11 1.19 35.75 0.71
C ALA A 11 2.00 34.93 -0.31
N LEU A 12 3.16 35.45 -0.76
CA LEU A 12 4.05 34.77 -1.71
C LEU A 12 4.59 33.46 -1.15
N VAL A 13 5.05 33.46 0.10
CA VAL A 13 5.56 32.27 0.79
C VAL A 13 4.45 31.24 0.95
N GLY A 14 3.24 31.65 1.35
CA GLY A 14 2.08 30.76 1.44
C GLY A 14 1.74 30.11 0.10
N THR A 15 1.68 30.88 -0.99
CA THR A 15 1.44 30.32 -2.34
C THR A 15 2.56 29.40 -2.82
N LEU A 16 3.82 29.72 -2.50
CA LEU A 16 4.96 28.90 -2.89
C LEU A 16 4.95 27.55 -2.16
N ILE A 17 4.58 27.54 -0.86
CA ILE A 17 4.39 26.31 -0.09
C ILE A 17 3.31 25.44 -0.72
N ILE A 18 2.17 26.01 -1.12
CA ILE A 18 1.08 25.26 -1.76
C ILE A 18 1.54 24.65 -3.09
N VAL A 19 2.21 25.43 -3.95
CA VAL A 19 2.68 24.93 -5.26
C VAL A 19 3.72 23.83 -5.08
N ALA A 20 4.66 24.01 -4.14
CA ALA A 20 5.66 23.00 -3.83
C ALA A 20 5.03 21.71 -3.27
N ASP A 21 4.03 21.84 -2.40
CA ASP A 21 3.31 20.70 -1.82
C ASP A 21 2.55 19.91 -2.89
N VAL A 22 1.82 20.58 -3.79
CA VAL A 22 1.12 19.94 -4.92
C VAL A 22 2.10 19.21 -5.85
N GLY A 23 3.22 19.85 -6.20
CA GLY A 23 4.25 19.23 -7.03
C GLY A 23 4.88 18.00 -6.36
N PHE A 24 5.11 18.07 -5.05
CA PHE A 24 5.64 16.97 -4.26
C PHE A 24 4.63 15.81 -4.13
N SER A 25 3.35 16.09 -3.93
CA SER A 25 2.30 15.08 -3.92
C SER A 25 2.20 14.36 -5.28
N TRP A 26 2.32 15.09 -6.39
CA TRP A 26 2.25 14.52 -7.73
C TRP A 26 3.36 13.50 -8.01
N ASP A 27 4.63 13.87 -7.78
CA ASP A 27 5.78 12.97 -7.95
C ASP A 27 5.67 11.72 -7.05
N ARG A 28 5.16 11.89 -5.83
CA ARG A 28 4.93 10.76 -4.92
C ARG A 28 3.84 9.82 -5.39
N ILE A 29 2.71 10.33 -5.87
CA ILE A 29 1.59 9.50 -6.33
C ILE A 29 2.10 8.59 -7.46
N GLN A 30 2.87 9.12 -8.40
CA GLN A 30 3.45 8.32 -9.48
C GLN A 30 4.40 7.22 -8.97
N LYS A 31 5.31 7.55 -8.04
CA LYS A 31 6.21 6.56 -7.43
C LYS A 31 5.47 5.50 -6.63
N PHE A 32 4.40 5.91 -5.94
CA PHE A 32 3.56 5.02 -5.15
C PHE A 32 2.79 4.06 -6.04
N GLU A 33 2.18 4.54 -7.14
CA GLU A 33 1.40 3.71 -8.06
C GLU A 33 2.24 2.58 -8.66
N HIS A 34 3.46 2.89 -9.11
CA HIS A 34 4.38 1.87 -9.63
C HIS A 34 4.82 0.86 -8.55
N THR A 35 5.19 1.32 -7.36
CA THR A 35 5.68 0.45 -6.29
C THR A 35 4.57 -0.41 -5.69
N VAL A 36 3.37 0.14 -5.53
CA VAL A 36 2.23 -0.60 -4.99
C VAL A 36 1.75 -1.63 -5.99
N SER A 37 1.71 -1.30 -7.28
CA SER A 37 1.27 -2.26 -8.30
C SER A 37 2.16 -3.50 -8.31
N SER A 38 3.50 -3.33 -8.29
CA SER A 38 4.42 -4.46 -8.32
C SER A 38 4.37 -5.30 -7.04
N VAL A 39 4.38 -4.66 -5.87
CA VAL A 39 4.31 -5.38 -4.58
C VAL A 39 2.94 -6.07 -4.43
N PHE A 40 1.86 -5.43 -4.87
CA PHE A 40 0.53 -6.02 -4.82
C PHE A 40 0.39 -7.22 -5.76
N GLU A 41 0.92 -7.13 -6.98
CA GLU A 41 0.93 -8.25 -7.93
C GLU A 41 1.71 -9.46 -7.38
N VAL A 42 2.88 -9.25 -6.79
CA VAL A 42 3.67 -10.31 -6.16
C VAL A 42 2.93 -10.96 -4.99
N VAL A 43 2.31 -10.15 -4.12
CA VAL A 43 1.52 -10.66 -2.98
C VAL A 43 0.31 -11.47 -3.47
N VAL A 44 -0.44 -10.96 -4.44
CA VAL A 44 -1.63 -11.65 -4.97
C VAL A 44 -1.24 -12.94 -5.66
N THR A 45 -0.21 -12.92 -6.51
CA THR A 45 0.26 -14.11 -7.21
C THR A 45 0.73 -15.17 -6.23
N SER A 46 1.55 -14.77 -5.26
CA SER A 46 2.06 -15.69 -4.22
C SER A 46 0.93 -16.24 -3.33
N GLN A 47 -0.09 -15.44 -3.04
CA GLN A 47 -1.28 -15.90 -2.31
C GLN A 47 -2.09 -16.91 -3.13
N MET A 48 -2.29 -16.66 -4.43
CA MET A 48 -2.98 -17.61 -5.32
C MET A 48 -2.23 -18.94 -5.43
N GLU A 49 -0.90 -18.90 -5.56
CA GLU A 49 -0.05 -20.10 -5.53
C GLU A 49 -0.22 -20.87 -4.21
N PHE A 50 -0.18 -20.16 -3.08
CA PHE A 50 -0.36 -20.75 -1.76
C PHE A 50 -1.73 -21.41 -1.59
N ASP A 51 -2.80 -20.74 -2.02
CA ASP A 51 -4.16 -21.27 -1.98
C ASP A 51 -4.31 -22.50 -2.91
N GLY A 52 -3.61 -22.51 -4.04
CA GLY A 52 -3.53 -23.66 -4.95
C GLY A 52 -2.88 -24.87 -4.29
N LEU A 53 -1.70 -24.68 -3.70
CA LEU A 53 -0.97 -25.72 -2.96
C LEU A 53 -1.78 -26.24 -1.77
N GLN A 54 -2.51 -25.37 -1.08
CA GLN A 54 -3.38 -25.77 0.02
C GLN A 54 -4.52 -26.67 -0.45
N LYS A 55 -5.12 -26.37 -1.61
CA LYS A 55 -6.13 -27.25 -2.23
C LYS A 55 -5.53 -28.59 -2.65
N GLU A 56 -4.36 -28.60 -3.28
CA GLU A 56 -3.65 -29.84 -3.63
C GLU A 56 -3.35 -30.70 -2.40
N LEU A 57 -2.83 -30.10 -1.32
CA LEU A 57 -2.57 -30.82 -0.08
C LEU A 57 -3.87 -31.35 0.54
N SER A 58 -4.96 -30.59 0.47
CA SER A 58 -6.28 -31.07 0.91
C SER A 58 -6.75 -32.30 0.14
N HIS A 59 -6.50 -32.35 -1.17
CA HIS A 59 -6.82 -33.49 -2.02
C HIS A 59 -5.94 -34.69 -1.66
N ILE A 60 -4.62 -34.51 -1.53
CA ILE A 60 -3.68 -35.56 -1.12
C ILE A 60 -4.07 -36.13 0.26
N ASN A 61 -4.47 -35.28 1.21
CA ASN A 61 -4.93 -35.74 2.52
C ASN A 61 -6.18 -36.61 2.44
N LYS A 62 -7.14 -36.29 1.56
CA LYS A 62 -8.30 -37.15 1.33
C LYS A 62 -7.86 -38.51 0.78
N VAL A 63 -6.94 -38.50 -0.18
CA VAL A 63 -6.40 -39.74 -0.78
C VAL A 63 -5.74 -40.63 0.27
N LEU A 64 -4.86 -40.06 1.08
CA LEU A 64 -4.15 -40.79 2.13
C LEU A 64 -5.07 -41.27 3.26
N ALA A 65 -6.07 -40.49 3.66
CA ALA A 65 -7.02 -40.87 4.70
C ALA A 65 -7.89 -42.07 4.29
N GLN A 66 -8.24 -42.14 3.01
CA GLN A 66 -9.06 -43.22 2.46
C GLN A 66 -8.21 -44.47 2.16
N ALA A 67 -6.96 -44.29 1.71
CA ALA A 67 -6.00 -45.37 1.55
C ALA A 67 -5.62 -46.04 2.89
N GLY A 68 -5.50 -45.29 3.98
CA GLY A 68 -5.23 -45.85 5.32
C GLY A 68 -6.34 -46.73 5.91
N ASN A 69 -7.54 -46.71 5.31
CA ASN A 69 -8.67 -47.56 5.70
C ASN A 69 -8.81 -48.83 4.85
N ILE A 70 -7.95 -49.01 3.82
CA ILE A 70 -8.01 -50.10 2.85
C ILE A 70 -6.70 -50.90 2.99
N SER A 71 -6.79 -52.23 2.99
CA SER A 71 -5.62 -53.10 3.15
C SER A 71 -4.61 -52.89 1.99
N ASP A 72 -3.30 -52.90 2.30
CA ASP A 72 -2.15 -52.48 1.46
C ASP A 72 -2.06 -53.06 0.03
N GLU A 73 -2.91 -54.03 -0.33
CA GLU A 73 -2.89 -54.70 -1.63
C GLU A 73 -4.01 -54.27 -2.60
N GLN A 74 -5.01 -53.49 -2.14
CA GLN A 74 -6.14 -53.08 -2.98
C GLN A 74 -5.95 -51.69 -3.59
N LYS A 75 -6.36 -51.55 -4.86
CA LYS A 75 -6.45 -50.25 -5.52
C LYS A 75 -7.45 -49.37 -4.79
N VAL A 76 -7.08 -48.12 -4.54
CA VAL A 76 -7.89 -47.15 -3.81
C VAL A 76 -8.59 -46.26 -4.83
N GLN A 77 -9.92 -46.35 -4.93
CA GLN A 77 -10.71 -45.54 -5.87
C GLN A 77 -11.25 -44.28 -5.18
N ILE A 78 -10.90 -43.10 -5.69
CA ILE A 78 -11.29 -41.81 -5.11
C ILE A 78 -11.68 -40.86 -6.24
N ASP A 79 -12.85 -40.25 -6.13
CA ASP A 79 -13.43 -39.36 -7.15
C ASP A 79 -13.43 -39.98 -8.58
N GLY A 80 -13.54 -41.31 -8.67
CA GLY A 80 -13.55 -42.07 -9.93
C GLY A 80 -12.16 -42.42 -10.49
N VAL A 81 -11.08 -42.11 -9.77
CA VAL A 81 -9.69 -42.41 -10.15
C VAL A 81 -9.15 -43.54 -9.29
N ASP A 82 -8.57 -44.56 -9.93
CA ASP A 82 -7.93 -45.69 -9.25
C ASP A 82 -6.46 -45.38 -8.95
N TYR A 83 -6.08 -45.42 -7.68
CA TYR A 83 -4.70 -45.24 -7.22
C TYR A 83 -4.09 -46.59 -6.83
N SER A 84 -2.88 -46.85 -7.32
CA SER A 84 -2.06 -47.98 -6.93
C SER A 84 -1.34 -47.75 -5.60
N PRO A 85 -0.93 -48.81 -4.89
CA PRO A 85 -0.16 -48.67 -3.64
C PRO A 85 1.12 -47.84 -3.80
N TYR A 86 1.80 -47.97 -4.94
CA TYR A 86 2.98 -47.16 -5.27
C TYR A 86 2.65 -45.66 -5.40
N GLU A 87 1.52 -45.32 -6.02
CA GLU A 87 1.08 -43.94 -6.16
C GLU A 87 0.69 -43.34 -4.80
N VAL A 88 0.09 -44.13 -3.90
CA VAL A 88 -0.20 -43.70 -2.52
C VAL A 88 1.08 -43.39 -1.75
N GLU A 89 2.11 -44.23 -1.87
CA GLU A 89 3.43 -44.00 -1.25
C GLU A 89 4.11 -42.74 -1.84
N ARG A 90 4.03 -42.56 -3.16
CA ARG A 90 4.52 -41.34 -3.82
C ARG A 90 3.80 -40.09 -3.32
N LEU A 91 2.47 -40.12 -3.23
CA LEU A 91 1.65 -39.00 -2.72
C LEU A 91 1.97 -38.67 -1.26
N LYS A 92 2.33 -39.67 -0.46
CA LYS A 92 2.79 -39.49 0.93
C LYS A 92 4.11 -38.71 0.99
N ASN A 93 5.06 -39.02 0.11
CA ASN A 93 6.30 -38.26 -0.02
C ASN A 93 6.07 -36.86 -0.59
N GLU A 94 5.21 -36.72 -1.61
CA GLU A 94 4.83 -35.42 -2.17
C GLU A 94 4.15 -34.52 -1.12
N ARG A 95 3.28 -35.06 -0.26
CA ARG A 95 2.69 -34.32 0.86
C ARG A 95 3.74 -33.70 1.78
N GLY A 96 4.79 -34.46 2.09
CA GLY A 96 5.91 -33.98 2.91
C GLY A 96 6.61 -32.78 2.27
N ASN A 97 6.94 -32.90 0.99
CA ASN A 97 7.59 -31.84 0.22
C ASN A 97 6.70 -30.61 0.05
N ILE A 98 5.41 -30.78 -0.31
CA ILE A 98 4.46 -29.67 -0.47
C ILE A 98 4.26 -28.93 0.85
N LYS A 99 4.23 -29.64 1.99
CA LYS A 99 4.11 -29.00 3.30
C LYS A 99 5.32 -28.15 3.65
N LEU A 100 6.53 -28.63 3.35
CA LEU A 100 7.77 -27.86 3.53
C LEU A 100 7.77 -26.62 2.63
N TYR A 101 7.43 -26.80 1.36
CA TYR A 101 7.36 -25.70 0.39
C TYR A 101 6.32 -24.63 0.78
N MET A 102 5.16 -25.04 1.30
CA MET A 102 4.17 -24.09 1.82
C MET A 102 4.67 -23.33 3.05
N GLN A 103 5.43 -23.97 3.95
CA GLN A 103 6.01 -23.26 5.10
C GLN A 103 7.03 -22.21 4.66
N GLU A 104 7.87 -22.54 3.68
CA GLU A 104 8.82 -21.60 3.08
C GLU A 104 8.08 -20.41 2.42
N LYS A 105 7.10 -20.70 1.56
CA LYS A 105 6.25 -19.67 0.94
C LYS A 105 5.48 -18.82 1.94
N GLN A 106 5.03 -19.39 3.06
CA GLN A 106 4.33 -18.64 4.10
C GLN A 106 5.27 -17.65 4.81
N LEU A 107 6.53 -18.04 5.02
CA LEU A 107 7.55 -17.15 5.56
C LEU A 107 7.83 -15.99 4.58
N ASP A 108 8.03 -16.30 3.31
CA ASP A 108 8.24 -15.29 2.26
C ASP A 108 7.04 -14.33 2.16
N LEU A 109 5.81 -14.86 2.13
CA LEU A 109 4.59 -14.05 2.12
C LEU A 109 4.48 -13.13 3.35
N SER A 110 4.91 -13.62 4.52
CA SER A 110 4.88 -12.83 5.76
C SER A 110 5.91 -11.69 5.72
N GLU A 111 7.07 -11.92 5.13
CA GLU A 111 8.12 -10.92 4.94
C GLU A 111 7.67 -9.84 3.96
N VAL A 112 7.16 -10.23 2.80
CA VAL A 112 6.63 -9.30 1.79
C VAL A 112 5.44 -8.50 2.34
N ASN A 113 4.55 -9.13 3.14
CA ASN A 113 3.45 -8.39 3.79
C ASN A 113 3.95 -7.38 4.82
N ARG A 114 5.02 -7.69 5.55
CA ARG A 114 5.61 -6.76 6.50
C ARG A 114 6.22 -5.56 5.78
N GLU A 115 6.94 -5.79 4.69
CA GLU A 115 7.50 -4.75 3.83
C GLU A 115 6.38 -3.86 3.24
N LYS A 116 5.33 -4.47 2.68
CA LYS A 116 4.14 -3.77 2.20
C LYS A 116 3.53 -2.87 3.27
N THR A 117 3.38 -3.39 4.49
CA THR A 117 2.78 -2.63 5.61
C THR A 117 3.67 -1.46 6.02
N PHE A 118 4.99 -1.66 6.02
CA PHE A 118 5.97 -0.61 6.29
C PHE A 118 5.89 0.51 5.25
N ILE A 119 5.93 0.17 3.96
CA ILE A 119 5.83 1.11 2.84
C ILE A 119 4.51 1.89 2.90
N LEU A 120 3.39 1.20 3.13
CA LEU A 120 2.07 1.84 3.26
C LEU A 120 2.02 2.82 4.43
N ASN A 121 2.63 2.47 5.57
CA ASN A 121 2.64 3.35 6.74
C ASN A 121 3.54 4.57 6.53
N GLU A 122 4.70 4.39 5.89
CA GLU A 122 5.59 5.49 5.52
C GLU A 122 4.88 6.47 4.56
N VAL A 123 4.20 5.95 3.54
CA VAL A 123 3.42 6.77 2.60
C VAL A 123 2.29 7.51 3.32
N ARG A 124 1.57 6.84 4.23
CA ARG A 124 0.51 7.46 5.03
C ARG A 124 1.06 8.61 5.89
N ALA A 125 2.20 8.41 6.55
CA ALA A 125 2.83 9.46 7.36
C ALA A 125 3.21 10.68 6.51
N LEU A 126 3.73 10.43 5.30
CA LEU A 126 4.18 11.49 4.39
C LEU A 126 3.00 12.24 3.77
N PHE A 127 1.89 11.54 3.47
CA PHE A 127 0.63 12.16 3.09
C PHE A 127 0.07 13.05 4.21
N LEU A 128 0.13 12.59 5.46
CA LEU A 128 -0.29 13.37 6.63
C LEU A 128 0.57 14.63 6.82
N GLY A 129 1.87 14.51 6.60
CA GLY A 129 2.79 15.65 6.59
C GLY A 129 2.42 16.68 5.51
N SER A 130 2.21 16.24 4.27
CA SER A 130 1.78 17.09 3.16
C SER A 130 0.45 17.81 3.48
N LEU A 131 -0.54 17.10 4.03
CA LEU A 131 -1.80 17.70 4.45
C LEU A 131 -1.60 18.85 5.47
N VAL A 132 -0.71 18.67 6.44
CA VAL A 132 -0.38 19.71 7.43
C VAL A 132 0.27 20.92 6.74
N PHE A 133 1.22 20.70 5.83
CA PHE A 133 1.85 21.77 5.06
C PHE A 133 0.85 22.53 4.20
N LEU A 134 -0.11 21.84 3.59
CA LEU A 134 -1.17 22.45 2.80
C LEU A 134 -2.10 23.32 3.66
N ILE A 135 -2.49 22.85 4.85
CA ILE A 135 -3.31 23.64 5.79
C ILE A 135 -2.56 24.89 6.25
N ILE A 136 -1.27 24.76 6.59
CA ILE A 136 -0.45 25.90 7.02
C ILE A 136 -0.25 26.89 5.86
N GLY A 137 0.08 26.39 4.68
CA GLY A 137 0.30 27.21 3.48
C GLY A 137 -0.95 27.99 3.06
N THR A 138 -2.12 27.33 3.10
CA THR A 138 -3.41 27.98 2.82
C THR A 138 -3.76 29.03 3.86
N LEU A 139 -3.56 28.76 5.16
CA LEU A 139 -3.76 29.76 6.21
C LEU A 139 -2.84 30.97 6.00
N LEU A 140 -1.53 30.77 5.79
CA LEU A 140 -0.60 31.88 5.53
C LEU A 140 -1.00 32.69 4.31
N SER A 141 -1.39 32.02 3.22
CA SER A 141 -1.82 32.67 1.99
C SER A 141 -3.06 33.53 2.21
N VAL A 142 -4.12 32.96 2.82
CA VAL A 142 -5.37 33.67 3.12
C VAL A 142 -5.14 34.86 4.05
N PHE A 143 -4.36 34.70 5.13
CA PHE A 143 -4.01 35.80 6.01
C PHE A 143 -3.20 36.89 5.30
N GLY A 144 -2.22 36.50 4.48
CA GLY A 144 -1.41 37.44 3.69
C GLY A 144 -2.25 38.27 2.73
N TYR A 145 -3.16 37.62 1.98
CA TYR A 145 -4.06 38.28 1.05
C TYR A 145 -5.10 39.16 1.76
N LEU A 146 -5.73 38.68 2.84
CA LEU A 146 -6.70 39.47 3.61
C LEU A 146 -6.05 40.70 4.25
N ALA A 147 -4.89 40.55 4.87
CA ALA A 147 -4.18 41.67 5.48
C ALA A 147 -3.70 42.70 4.44
N TRP A 148 -3.35 42.24 3.24
CA TRP A 148 -3.02 43.12 2.12
C TRP A 148 -4.26 43.87 1.61
N TYR A 149 -5.38 43.17 1.41
CA TYR A 149 -6.65 43.73 0.92
C TYR A 149 -7.25 44.75 1.89
N PHE A 150 -7.40 44.40 3.18
CA PHE A 150 -7.96 45.31 4.19
C PHE A 150 -7.13 46.58 4.39
N LYS A 151 -5.80 46.52 4.22
CA LYS A 151 -4.94 47.69 4.37
C LYS A 151 -4.99 48.64 3.17
N ILE A 152 -5.26 48.12 1.97
CA ILE A 152 -5.39 48.93 0.76
C ILE A 152 -6.76 49.64 0.71
N GLU A 153 -7.87 48.95 1.02
CA GLU A 153 -9.20 49.55 0.84
C GLU A 153 -9.75 50.29 2.07
N LEU A 154 -9.40 49.91 3.30
CA LEU A 154 -10.03 50.50 4.50
C LEU A 154 -9.26 51.70 5.11
N PHE A 155 -7.99 51.91 4.73
CA PHE A 155 -7.11 52.90 5.37
C PHE A 155 -6.34 53.82 4.40
N GLU A 156 -6.67 53.82 3.10
CA GLU A 156 -6.29 54.95 2.26
C GLU A 156 -7.13 56.18 2.68
N ASP A 157 -6.62 56.89 3.69
CA ASP A 157 -7.15 58.16 4.13
C ASP A 157 -7.11 59.15 2.97
N ARG A 158 -8.23 59.25 2.24
CA ARG A 158 -8.44 60.17 1.09
C ARG A 158 -8.28 61.64 1.45
N ARG A 159 -7.95 61.99 2.69
CA ARG A 159 -7.66 63.36 3.14
C ARG A 159 -6.24 63.85 2.82
N LYS A 160 -5.37 63.01 2.26
CA LYS A 160 -3.97 63.36 1.94
C LYS A 160 -3.68 63.64 0.46
N VAL A 161 -4.69 63.78 -0.38
CA VAL A 161 -4.51 64.24 -1.77
C VAL A 161 -4.86 65.74 -1.83
N PRO A 162 -3.88 66.66 -1.81
CA PRO A 162 -4.17 68.06 -2.10
C PRO A 162 -4.55 68.21 -3.58
N ARG A 163 -5.57 69.04 -3.83
CA ARG A 163 -6.03 69.44 -5.17
C ARG A 163 -4.95 70.18 -5.94
#